data_AF-A0A5E8VG14-F1
#
_entry.id   AF-A0A5E8VG14-F1
#
_cell.length_a   1.000
_cell.length_b   1.000
_cell.length_c   1.000
_cell.angle_alpha   90.00
_cell.angle_beta   90.00
_cell.angle_gamma   90.00
#
_symmetry.space_group_name_H-M   'P 1'
#
loop_
_entity.id
_entity.type
_entity.pdbx_description
1 polymer ?
#
loop_
_entity_poly.entity_id
_entity_poly.type
_entity_poly.pdbx_seq_one_letter_code
_entity_poly.pdbx_strand_id
1 'polypeptide(L)'
;MVKGRRPKPPHLRLVDGTHRPTRHGREADVRAAVERDAHGFGSLKMPSYLKGEARAAWKRYIEPAHWLDASREPSAIVFCELYQEMRRAPASFPASRHAQLRGYMADLGLTDERRRPVAEKCVRDEFFDD
;
A
#
# COMPACT_ATOMS: atom_id res chain seq x y z
N MET A 1 35.50 -0.16 -29.84
CA MET A 1 34.27 -0.37 -29.02
C MET A 1 34.24 0.69 -27.92
N VAL A 2 33.48 1.77 -28.10
CA VAL A 2 33.37 2.82 -27.06
C VAL A 2 32.38 2.33 -26.01
N LYS A 3 32.88 1.99 -24.82
CA LYS A 3 32.06 1.66 -23.65
C LYS A 3 31.14 2.86 -23.36
N GLY A 4 29.83 2.61 -23.32
CA GLY A 4 28.80 3.63 -23.10
C GLY A 4 29.06 4.46 -21.84
N ARG A 5 28.66 5.74 -21.86
CA ARG A 5 28.81 6.67 -20.73
C ARG A 5 28.27 6.04 -19.45
N ARG A 6 29.00 6.21 -18.35
CA ARG A 6 28.57 5.75 -17.02
C ARG A 6 27.17 6.30 -16.70
N PRO A 7 26.25 5.48 -16.15
CA PRO A 7 24.91 5.94 -15.76
C PRO A 7 25.00 7.16 -14.84
N LYS A 8 24.15 8.16 -15.06
CA LYS A 8 24.10 9.34 -14.18
C LYS A 8 23.78 8.90 -12.74
N PRO A 9 24.47 9.49 -11.73
CA PRO A 9 24.18 9.27 -10.32
C PRO A 9 22.68 9.40 -9.99
N PRO A 10 22.12 8.54 -9.11
CA PRO A 10 20.68 8.51 -8.83
C PRO A 10 20.11 9.85 -8.32
N HIS A 11 20.90 10.60 -7.55
CA HIS A 11 20.52 11.92 -7.02
C HIS A 11 20.39 13.00 -8.11
N LEU A 12 20.93 12.78 -9.32
CA LEU A 12 20.73 13.66 -10.49
C LEU A 12 19.47 13.27 -11.30
N ARG A 13 18.72 12.26 -10.85
CA ARG A 13 17.40 11.91 -11.38
C ARG A 13 16.29 12.52 -10.51
N LEU A 14 16.47 13.76 -10.07
CA LEU A 14 15.38 14.54 -9.52
C LEU A 14 14.41 14.84 -10.67
N VAL A 15 13.32 14.08 -10.71
CA VAL A 15 12.14 14.49 -11.48
C VAL A 15 11.50 15.58 -10.62
N ASP A 16 12.01 16.80 -10.76
CA ASP A 16 11.30 17.97 -10.27
C ASP A 16 9.97 18.00 -11.03
N GLY A 17 8.87 17.76 -10.31
CA GLY A 17 7.54 17.73 -10.89
C GLY A 17 7.29 18.98 -11.74
N THR A 18 6.34 18.91 -12.67
CA THR A 18 6.02 20.00 -13.60
C THR A 18 5.31 21.20 -12.94
N HIS A 19 5.61 21.52 -11.67
CA HIS A 19 5.03 22.63 -10.94
C HIS A 19 5.58 23.96 -11.48
N ARG A 20 4.69 24.74 -12.10
CA ARG A 20 4.95 26.12 -12.57
C ARG A 20 4.20 27.12 -11.68
N PRO A 21 4.91 27.96 -10.89
CA PRO A 21 4.27 28.90 -9.97
C PRO A 21 3.27 29.85 -10.62
N THR A 22 3.52 30.23 -11.88
CA THR A 22 2.67 31.14 -12.66
C THR A 22 1.36 30.51 -13.14
N ARG A 23 1.25 29.17 -13.15
CA ARG A 23 0.04 28.44 -13.57
C ARG A 23 -0.67 27.74 -12.42
N HIS A 24 0.07 27.32 -11.40
CA HIS A 24 -0.44 26.46 -10.33
C HIS A 24 -0.50 27.18 -8.96
N GLY A 25 -0.05 28.43 -8.87
CA GLY A 25 0.03 29.17 -7.60
C GLY A 25 1.38 28.97 -6.91
N ARG A 26 1.55 29.57 -5.72
CA ARG A 26 2.80 29.41 -4.96
C ARG A 26 2.91 27.96 -4.48
N GLU A 27 4.11 27.41 -4.52
CA GLU A 27 4.36 26.02 -4.15
C GLU A 27 3.89 25.71 -2.72
N ALA A 28 4.05 26.65 -1.79
CA ALA A 28 3.58 26.53 -0.42
C ALA A 28 2.05 26.35 -0.34
N ASP A 29 1.30 27.09 -1.15
CA ASP A 29 -0.17 27.03 -1.17
C ASP A 29 -0.65 25.70 -1.75
N VAL A 30 0.02 25.22 -2.80
CA VAL A 30 -0.26 23.91 -3.42
C VAL A 30 0.07 22.78 -2.46
N ARG A 31 1.22 22.86 -1.77
CA ARG A 31 1.63 21.86 -0.78
C ARG A 31 0.65 21.80 0.39
N ALA A 32 0.24 22.96 0.91
CA ALA A 32 -0.77 23.05 1.96
C ALA A 32 -2.13 22.49 1.50
N ALA A 33 -2.54 22.74 0.25
CA ALA A 33 -3.76 22.15 -0.31
C ALA A 33 -3.68 20.62 -0.40
N VAL A 34 -2.56 20.08 -0.89
CA VAL A 34 -2.31 18.63 -0.95
C VAL A 34 -2.32 18.00 0.44
N GLU A 35 -1.71 18.63 1.43
CA GLU A 35 -1.72 18.16 2.82
C GLU A 35 -3.14 18.13 3.40
N ARG A 36 -3.96 19.17 3.15
CA ARG A 36 -5.37 19.16 3.58
C ARG A 36 -6.17 18.05 2.88
N ASP A 37 -5.99 17.88 1.58
CA ASP A 37 -6.72 16.88 0.79
C ASP A 37 -6.31 15.46 1.17
N ALA A 38 -5.03 15.24 1.52
CA ALA A 38 -4.54 13.96 2.05
C ALA A 38 -5.27 13.52 3.33
N HIS A 39 -5.84 14.46 4.08
CA HIS A 39 -6.65 14.17 5.27
C HIS A 39 -8.17 14.21 5.00
N GLY A 40 -8.61 14.52 3.78
CA GLY A 40 -10.03 14.78 3.46
C GLY A 40 -10.96 13.59 3.68
N PHE A 41 -10.46 12.36 3.49
CA PHE A 41 -11.25 11.14 3.70
C PHE A 41 -11.16 10.59 5.13
N GLY A 42 -10.18 11.03 5.92
CA GLY A 42 -9.95 10.52 7.27
C GLY A 42 -9.37 9.11 7.32
N SER A 43 -9.22 8.58 8.54
CA SER A 43 -8.64 7.26 8.77
C SER A 43 -9.62 6.13 8.47
N LEU A 44 -9.09 5.05 7.90
CA LEU A 44 -9.85 3.86 7.60
C LEU A 44 -10.27 3.14 8.89
N LYS A 45 -11.57 2.86 9.05
CA LYS A 45 -12.12 2.17 10.22
C LYS A 45 -12.67 0.80 9.84
N MET A 46 -12.42 -0.20 10.69
CA MET A 46 -12.96 -1.55 10.48
C MET A 46 -14.49 -1.55 10.69
N PRO A 47 -15.27 -2.05 9.74
CA PRO A 47 -16.71 -2.19 9.94
C PRO A 47 -17.04 -3.22 11.04
N SER A 48 -18.03 -2.90 11.88
CA SER A 48 -18.42 -3.72 13.04
C SER A 48 -19.01 -5.09 12.66
N TYR A 49 -19.51 -5.23 11.43
CA TYR A 49 -20.11 -6.46 10.93
C TYR A 49 -19.10 -7.49 10.43
N LEU A 50 -17.83 -7.09 10.18
CA LEU A 50 -16.79 -8.04 9.75
C LEU A 50 -16.49 -9.03 10.87
N LYS A 51 -16.57 -10.32 10.53
CA LYS A 51 -16.41 -11.44 11.47
C LYS A 51 -15.46 -12.49 10.87
N GLY A 52 -15.10 -13.49 11.69
CA GLY A 52 -14.34 -14.66 11.24
C GLY A 52 -13.02 -14.31 10.52
N GLU A 53 -12.77 -15.00 9.41
CA GLU A 53 -11.56 -14.84 8.59
C GLU A 53 -11.49 -13.46 7.93
N ALA A 54 -12.62 -12.80 7.62
CA ALA A 54 -12.61 -11.46 7.05
C ALA A 54 -12.06 -10.44 8.08
N ARG A 55 -12.47 -10.57 9.35
CA ARG A 55 -11.91 -9.75 10.44
C ARG A 55 -10.42 -10.02 10.65
N ALA A 56 -10.00 -11.28 10.57
CA ALA A 56 -8.59 -11.64 10.67
C ALA A 56 -7.76 -11.06 9.52
N ALA A 57 -8.30 -11.07 8.30
CA ALA A 57 -7.69 -10.45 7.12
C ALA A 57 -7.54 -8.94 7.29
N TRP A 58 -8.59 -8.27 7.81
CA TRP A 58 -8.53 -6.83 8.09
C TRP A 58 -7.38 -6.49 9.04
N LYS A 59 -7.32 -7.17 10.19
CA LYS A 59 -6.26 -6.95 11.18
C LYS A 59 -4.86 -7.23 10.63
N ARG A 60 -4.73 -8.23 9.76
CA ARG A 60 -3.44 -8.66 9.22
C ARG A 60 -2.92 -7.75 8.11
N TYR A 61 -3.81 -7.25 7.25
CA TYR A 61 -3.40 -6.58 6.01
C TYR A 61 -3.81 -5.12 5.94
N ILE A 62 -4.96 -4.76 6.49
CA ILE A 62 -5.54 -3.41 6.36
C ILE A 62 -5.15 -2.53 7.54
N GLU A 63 -5.25 -3.04 8.77
CA GLU A 63 -4.89 -2.30 9.99
C GLU A 63 -3.42 -1.80 10.01
N PRO A 64 -2.40 -2.58 9.61
CA PRO A 64 -1.02 -2.08 9.55
C PRO A 64 -0.74 -1.15 8.35
N ALA A 65 -1.67 -1.05 7.39
CA ALA A 65 -1.50 -0.28 6.17
C ALA A 65 -1.83 1.21 6.40
N HIS A 66 -0.95 1.90 7.13
CA HIS A 66 -1.07 3.33 7.48
C HIS A 66 -1.18 4.29 6.27
N TRP A 67 -0.85 3.82 5.07
CA TRP A 67 -1.00 4.59 3.82
C TRP A 67 -2.42 4.56 3.24
N LEU A 68 -3.33 3.77 3.83
CA LEU A 68 -4.73 3.70 3.39
C LEU A 68 -5.57 4.73 4.13
N ASP A 69 -6.40 5.44 3.39
CA ASP A 69 -7.43 6.36 3.89
C ASP A 69 -8.83 5.76 3.71
N ALA A 70 -9.85 6.45 4.20
CA ALA A 70 -11.24 5.98 4.05
C ALA A 70 -11.72 5.90 2.59
N SER A 71 -11.04 6.55 1.63
CA SER A 71 -11.40 6.43 0.20
C SER A 71 -11.27 4.98 -0.30
N ARG A 72 -10.41 4.19 0.34
CA ARG A 72 -10.16 2.77 0.01
C ARG A 72 -11.01 1.80 0.83
N GLU A 73 -11.93 2.29 1.65
CA GLU A 73 -12.78 1.47 2.51
C GLU A 73 -13.56 0.39 1.74
N PRO A 74 -14.25 0.68 0.62
CA PRO A 74 -14.99 -0.34 -0.11
C PRO A 74 -14.08 -1.46 -0.63
N SER A 75 -12.92 -1.10 -1.17
CA SER A 75 -11.94 -2.07 -1.68
C SER A 75 -11.36 -2.94 -0.56
N ALA A 76 -11.09 -2.35 0.61
CA ALA A 76 -10.60 -3.08 1.79
C ALA A 76 -11.63 -4.09 2.32
N ILE A 77 -12.91 -3.71 2.34
CA ILE A 77 -14.02 -4.59 2.74
C ILE A 77 -14.15 -5.76 1.77
N VAL A 78 -14.22 -5.50 0.46
CA VAL A 78 -14.37 -6.55 -0.56
C VAL A 78 -13.18 -7.50 -0.54
N PHE A 79 -11.96 -6.98 -0.35
CA PHE A 79 -10.78 -7.83 -0.16
C PHE A 79 -10.94 -8.79 1.01
N CYS A 80 -11.42 -8.32 2.17
CA CYS A 80 -11.57 -9.15 3.36
C CYS A 80 -12.65 -10.22 3.19
N GLU A 81 -13.78 -9.89 2.57
CA GLU A 81 -14.86 -10.84 2.26
C GLU A 81 -14.42 -11.90 1.25
N LEU A 82 -13.73 -11.51 0.17
CA LEU A 82 -13.17 -12.46 -0.80
C LEU A 82 -12.10 -13.36 -0.18
N TYR A 83 -11.26 -12.81 0.71
CA TYR A 83 -10.28 -13.59 1.43
C TYR A 83 -10.95 -14.64 2.32
N GLN A 84 -12.01 -14.27 3.04
CA GLN A 84 -12.80 -15.22 3.83
C GLN A 84 -13.39 -16.33 2.95
N GLU A 85 -13.94 -16.00 1.78
CA GLU A 85 -14.50 -16.99 0.87
C GLU A 85 -13.43 -17.99 0.39
N MET A 86 -12.26 -17.49 -0.01
CA MET A 86 -11.11 -18.32 -0.39
C MET A 86 -10.67 -19.24 0.76
N ARG A 87 -10.65 -18.74 2.00
CA ARG A 87 -10.28 -19.51 3.18
C ARG A 87 -11.31 -20.58 3.54
N ARG A 88 -12.60 -20.30 3.33
CA ARG A 88 -13.69 -21.22 3.61
C ARG A 88 -13.70 -22.42 2.67
N ALA A 89 -13.45 -22.21 1.38
CA ALA A 89 -13.53 -23.28 0.39
C ALA A 89 -12.49 -23.07 -0.75
N PRO A 90 -11.19 -23.32 -0.48
CA PRO A 90 -10.13 -23.03 -1.43
C PRO A 90 -10.22 -23.88 -2.71
N ALA A 91 -10.64 -25.14 -2.59
CA ALA A 91 -10.73 -26.06 -3.73
C ALA A 91 -11.83 -25.66 -4.75
N SER A 92 -12.86 -24.94 -4.29
CA SER A 92 -13.96 -24.45 -5.14
C SER A 92 -13.83 -22.97 -5.47
N PHE A 93 -12.72 -22.32 -5.12
CA PHE A 93 -12.55 -20.90 -5.37
C PHE A 93 -12.17 -20.67 -6.84
N PRO A 94 -13.03 -20.00 -7.64
CA PRO A 94 -12.82 -19.91 -9.08
C PRO A 94 -11.64 -19.00 -9.42
N ALA A 95 -10.98 -19.28 -10.55
CA ALA A 95 -9.84 -18.49 -11.03
C ALA A 95 -10.17 -17.00 -11.24
N SER A 96 -11.41 -16.67 -11.62
CA SER A 96 -11.88 -15.29 -11.74
C SER A 96 -11.85 -14.53 -10.41
N ARG A 97 -12.25 -15.18 -9.31
CA ARG A 97 -12.17 -14.57 -7.97
C ARG A 97 -10.75 -14.51 -7.44
N HIS A 98 -9.88 -15.45 -7.81
CA HIS A 98 -8.43 -15.31 -7.56
C HIS A 98 -7.84 -14.09 -8.28
N ALA A 99 -8.28 -13.81 -9.50
CA ALA A 99 -7.86 -12.60 -10.23
C ALA A 99 -8.39 -11.33 -9.54
N GLN A 100 -9.65 -11.31 -9.10
CA GLN A 100 -10.23 -10.19 -8.34
C GLN A 100 -9.48 -9.95 -7.02
N LEU A 101 -9.19 -11.01 -6.25
CA LEU A 101 -8.44 -10.91 -5.00
C LEU A 101 -7.06 -10.29 -5.24
N ARG A 102 -6.33 -10.75 -6.26
CA ARG A 102 -5.03 -10.15 -6.65
C ARG A 102 -5.17 -8.70 -7.12
N GLY A 103 -6.24 -8.37 -7.82
CA GLY A 103 -6.55 -7.00 -8.23
C GLY A 103 -6.71 -6.09 -7.03
N TYR A 104 -7.56 -6.46 -6.06
CA TYR A 104 -7.73 -5.68 -4.84
C TYR A 104 -6.44 -5.60 -4.00
N MET A 105 -5.62 -6.65 -3.96
CA MET A 105 -4.31 -6.58 -3.30
C MET A 105 -3.38 -5.56 -3.94
N ALA A 106 -3.39 -5.47 -5.27
CA ALA A 106 -2.61 -4.48 -6.01
C ALA A 106 -3.16 -3.05 -5.81
N ASP A 107 -4.49 -2.88 -5.88
CA ASP A 107 -5.16 -1.59 -5.70
C ASP A 107 -4.90 -1.00 -4.31
N LEU A 108 -4.93 -1.85 -3.27
CA LEU A 108 -4.62 -1.48 -1.89
C LEU A 108 -3.11 -1.33 -1.63
N GLY A 109 -2.26 -1.66 -2.61
CA GLY A 109 -0.80 -1.59 -2.48
C GLY A 109 -0.23 -2.61 -1.50
N LEU A 110 -0.94 -3.70 -1.21
CA LEU A 110 -0.50 -4.74 -0.27
C LEU A 110 0.65 -5.60 -0.83
N THR A 111 0.81 -5.60 -2.16
CA THR A 111 1.89 -6.28 -2.86
C THR A 111 3.09 -5.37 -3.15
N ASP A 112 3.03 -4.09 -2.80
CA ASP A 112 4.13 -3.15 -3.03
C ASP A 112 5.22 -3.34 -1.97
N GLU A 113 6.41 -3.75 -2.42
CA GLU A 113 7.57 -3.98 -1.56
C GLU A 113 7.99 -2.72 -0.79
N ARG A 114 7.72 -1.52 -1.32
CA ARG A 114 8.07 -0.24 -0.68
C ARG A 114 7.22 0.05 0.55
N ARG A 115 6.03 -0.55 0.62
CA ARG A 115 5.04 -0.35 1.69
C ARG A 115 5.07 -1.48 2.70
N ARG A 116 5.87 -2.52 2.47
CA ARG A 116 6.03 -3.62 3.41
C ARG A 116 6.67 -3.08 4.68
N PRO A 117 6.09 -3.31 5.89
CA PRO A 117 6.81 -3.01 7.11
C PRO A 117 8.11 -3.80 7.06
N VAL A 118 9.24 -3.09 7.18
CA VAL A 118 10.55 -3.73 7.35
C VAL A 118 10.41 -4.53 8.64
N ALA A 119 10.32 -5.86 8.54
CA ALA A 119 10.39 -6.70 9.72
C ALA A 119 11.71 -6.34 10.40
N GLU A 120 11.65 -5.83 11.63
CA GLU A 120 12.83 -5.74 12.48
C GLU A 120 13.42 -7.15 12.47
N LYS A 121 14.57 -7.32 11.83
CA LYS A 121 15.29 -8.57 11.93
C LYS A 121 15.63 -8.69 13.42
N CYS A 122 14.95 -9.56 14.15
CA CYS A 122 15.50 -10.14 15.37
C CYS A 122 16.73 -10.94 14.96
N VAL A 123 17.83 -10.26 14.67
CA VAL A 123 19.15 -10.87 14.61
C VAL A 123 19.58 -11.01 16.07
N ARG A 124 19.08 -12.04 16.75
CA ARG A 124 19.94 -12.72 17.71
C ARG A 124 20.79 -13.65 16.86
N ASP A 125 21.94 -13.15 16.45
CA ASP A 125 22.96 -13.97 15.81
C ASP A 125 23.51 -14.89 16.89
N GLU A 126 23.18 -16.18 16.82
CA GLU A 126 23.76 -17.22 17.69
C GLU A 126 25.27 -17.43 17.44
N PHE A 127 25.87 -16.64 16.53
CA PHE A 127 27.24 -16.76 16.05
C PHE A 127 28.20 -15.66 16.53
N PHE A 128 27.71 -14.63 17.23
CA PHE A 128 28.53 -13.51 17.73
C PHE A 128 28.43 -13.33 19.26
N ASP A 129 28.09 -14.41 19.98
CA ASP A 129 28.18 -14.48 21.44
C ASP A 129 29.42 -15.33 21.84
N ASP A 130 30.61 -14.78 21.59
CA ASP A 130 31.88 -15.17 22.26
C ASP A 130 32.79 -13.94 22.38
#